data_AF-A0A7G8EA61-F1
#
_entry.id   AF-A0A7G8EA61-F1
#
_cell.length_a   1.000
_cell.length_b   1.000
_cell.length_c   1.000
_cell.angle_alpha   90.00
_cell.angle_beta   90.00
_cell.angle_gamma   90.00
#
_symmetry.space_group_name_H-M   'P 1'
#
loop_
_entity.id
_entity.type
_entity.pdbx_description
1 polymer ?
#
loop_
_entity_poly.entity_id
_entity_poly.type
_entity_poly.pdbx_seq_one_letter_code
_entity_poly.pdbx_strand_id
1 'polypeptide(L)'
;MIASGEQASGEPSAQVERDLAAENRSLEVFLGGLQTLWHSSQPKRRKSKPRSGKRTRPDPFEPDVALIEQWLQAEPLIRAKTLMERLIAHNPERYGECHLRTLPRRLRGYRLQEIQKEMEQALEAPYPVEASKGQDEKPVLPGINHNG
;
A
#
# COMPACT_ATOMS: atom_id res chain seq x y z
N MET A 1 -52.97 66.47 17.05
CA MET A 1 -51.75 66.17 17.83
C MET A 1 -51.22 64.82 17.40
N ILE A 2 -49.90 64.74 17.28
CA ILE A 2 -49.08 63.78 16.51
C ILE A 2 -49.14 62.34 17.07
N ALA A 3 -48.97 61.39 16.13
CA ALA A 3 -48.84 59.95 16.29
C ALA A 3 -47.87 59.49 17.39
N SER A 4 -48.25 58.40 18.07
CA SER A 4 -47.39 57.58 18.95
C SER A 4 -47.45 56.12 18.48
N GLY A 5 -46.37 55.38 18.70
CA GLY A 5 -46.28 53.94 18.46
C GLY A 5 -45.40 53.62 17.24
N GLU A 6 -44.08 53.76 17.32
CA GLU A 6 -43.17 52.80 17.99
C GLU A 6 -43.06 51.50 17.16
N GLN A 7 -42.17 51.49 16.17
CA GLN A 7 -40.93 50.69 16.20
C GLN A 7 -41.19 49.18 16.39
N ALA A 8 -41.29 48.46 15.27
CA ALA A 8 -41.18 47.00 15.24
C ALA A 8 -40.25 46.60 14.10
N SER A 9 -38.95 46.56 14.38
CA SER A 9 -37.98 45.89 13.50
C SER A 9 -36.68 45.67 14.27
N GLY A 10 -36.55 44.51 14.90
CA GLY A 10 -35.30 44.19 15.59
C GLY A 10 -35.17 42.86 16.33
N GLU A 11 -35.98 41.82 16.11
CA GLU A 11 -35.81 40.56 16.88
C GLU A 11 -36.04 39.21 16.14
N PRO A 12 -35.76 39.00 14.84
CA PRO A 12 -35.73 37.64 14.28
C PRO A 12 -34.38 36.90 14.50
N SER A 13 -33.24 37.61 14.60
CA SER A 13 -31.91 36.96 14.60
C SER A 13 -31.61 36.14 15.85
N ALA A 14 -31.97 36.63 17.04
CA ALA A 14 -31.63 35.95 18.30
C ALA A 14 -32.43 34.65 18.51
N GLN A 15 -33.63 34.56 17.94
CA GLN A 15 -34.44 33.34 18.01
C GLN A 15 -33.93 32.28 17.03
N VAL A 16 -33.61 32.69 15.80
CA VAL A 16 -33.00 31.82 14.79
C VAL A 16 -31.67 31.25 15.29
N GLU A 17 -30.84 32.06 15.96
CA GLU A 17 -29.58 31.59 16.54
C GLU A 17 -29.78 30.53 17.65
N ARG A 18 -30.83 30.68 18.48
CA ARG A 18 -31.16 29.69 19.52
C ARG A 18 -31.67 28.39 18.93
N ASP A 19 -32.52 28.48 17.90
CA ASP A 19 -33.09 27.31 17.24
C ASP A 19 -31.99 26.53 16.51
N LEU A 20 -31.08 27.23 15.81
CA LEU A 20 -29.90 26.62 15.19
C LEU A 20 -28.97 25.96 16.22
N ALA A 21 -28.78 26.59 17.39
CA ALA A 21 -27.99 26.00 18.48
C ALA A 21 -28.65 24.74 19.05
N ALA A 22 -29.98 24.67 19.11
CA ALA A 22 -30.71 23.49 19.54
C ALA A 22 -30.61 22.35 18.50
N GLU A 23 -30.72 22.69 17.21
CA GLU A 23 -30.53 21.74 16.10
C GLU A 23 -29.11 21.16 16.10
N ASN A 24 -28.08 22.00 16.24
CA ASN A 24 -26.69 21.55 16.34
C ASN A 24 -26.48 20.57 17.49
N ARG A 25 -27.06 20.85 18.68
CA ARG A 25 -27.00 19.93 19.81
C ARG A 25 -27.69 18.59 19.52
N SER A 26 -28.80 18.61 18.78
CA SER A 26 -29.50 17.39 18.37
C SER A 26 -28.69 16.56 17.36
N LEU A 27 -28.00 17.23 16.44
CA LEU A 27 -27.11 16.59 15.46
C LEU A 27 -25.90 15.97 16.13
N GLU A 28 -25.30 16.63 17.12
CA GLU A 28 -24.18 16.08 17.88
C GLU A 28 -24.57 14.77 18.59
N VAL A 29 -25.76 14.74 19.21
CA VAL A 29 -26.30 13.54 19.86
C VAL A 29 -26.55 12.42 18.83
N PHE A 30 -27.13 12.76 17.68
CA PHE A 30 -27.40 11.80 16.61
C PHE A 30 -26.10 11.21 16.02
N LEU A 31 -25.10 12.05 15.72
CA LEU A 31 -23.81 11.63 15.18
C LEU A 31 -23.03 10.78 16.19
N GLY A 32 -23.09 11.10 17.49
CA GLY A 32 -22.52 10.26 18.55
C GLY A 32 -23.16 8.87 18.61
N GLY A 33 -24.48 8.78 18.44
CA GLY A 33 -25.21 7.51 18.32
C GLY A 33 -24.77 6.70 17.10
N LEU A 34 -24.64 7.36 15.95
CA LEU A 34 -24.21 6.72 14.70
C LEU A 34 -22.76 6.22 14.78
N GLN A 35 -21.85 7.00 15.36
CA GLN A 35 -20.45 6.60 15.57
C GLN A 35 -20.38 5.35 16.47
N THR A 36 -21.14 5.34 17.56
CA THR A 36 -21.19 4.20 18.48
C THR A 36 -21.72 2.94 17.78
N LEU A 37 -22.79 3.09 17.01
CA LEU A 37 -23.37 2.00 16.23
C LEU A 37 -22.38 1.50 15.18
N TRP A 38 -21.69 2.39 14.46
CA TRP A 38 -20.67 2.07 13.46
C TRP A 38 -19.50 1.28 14.04
N HIS A 39 -19.00 1.65 15.22
CA HIS A 39 -17.95 0.90 15.90
C HIS A 39 -18.43 -0.49 16.35
N SER A 40 -19.68 -0.60 16.79
CA SER A 40 -20.26 -1.87 17.26
C SER A 40 -20.63 -2.83 16.12
N SER A 41 -20.99 -2.30 14.96
CA SER A 41 -21.49 -3.06 13.80
C SER A 41 -20.38 -3.50 12.85
N GLN A 42 -19.12 -3.14 13.11
CA GLN A 42 -17.98 -3.55 12.29
C GLN A 42 -18.00 -5.07 12.12
N PRO A 43 -18.12 -5.59 10.89
CA PRO A 43 -18.10 -7.02 10.66
C PRO A 43 -16.75 -7.55 11.12
N LYS A 44 -16.74 -8.30 12.23
CA LYS A 44 -15.52 -8.94 12.73
C LYS A 44 -15.01 -9.89 11.65
N ARG A 45 -13.89 -9.52 11.01
CA ARG A 45 -13.22 -10.37 10.02
C ARG A 45 -12.92 -11.71 10.68
N ARG A 46 -13.60 -12.78 10.24
CA ARG A 46 -13.34 -14.14 10.73
C ARG A 46 -11.88 -14.43 10.44
N LYS A 47 -11.09 -14.73 11.47
CA LYS A 47 -9.69 -15.14 11.26
C LYS A 47 -9.71 -16.40 10.39
N SER A 48 -8.95 -16.37 9.30
CA SER A 48 -8.73 -17.54 8.46
C SER A 48 -8.29 -18.69 9.36
N LYS A 49 -9.04 -19.80 9.34
CA LYS A 49 -8.66 -21.00 10.08
C LYS A 49 -7.31 -21.46 9.51
N PRO A 50 -6.29 -21.72 10.34
CA PRO A 50 -5.01 -22.19 9.84
C PRO A 50 -5.27 -23.43 9.00
N ARG A 51 -4.76 -23.42 7.77
CA ARG A 51 -4.90 -24.55 6.84
C ARG A 51 -4.25 -25.77 7.49
N SER A 52 -5.07 -26.66 8.06
CA SER A 52 -4.59 -27.92 8.62
C SER A 52 -4.14 -28.80 7.46
N GLY A 53 -2.84 -29.12 7.44
CA GLY A 53 -2.19 -29.88 6.39
C GLY A 53 -1.00 -29.13 5.80
N LYS A 54 0.21 -29.52 6.24
CA LYS A 54 1.45 -29.18 5.54
C LYS A 54 1.33 -29.75 4.12
N ARG A 55 1.43 -28.91 3.08
CA ARG A 55 1.73 -29.41 1.73
C ARG A 55 3.19 -29.85 1.75
N THR A 56 3.44 -31.07 2.19
CA THR A 56 4.77 -31.72 2.22
C THR A 56 5.16 -32.18 0.81
N ARG A 57 4.97 -31.34 -0.21
CA ARG A 57 5.61 -31.59 -1.51
C ARG A 57 6.87 -30.74 -1.57
N PRO A 58 8.05 -31.35 -1.74
CA PRO A 58 9.29 -30.61 -1.97
C PRO A 58 9.13 -29.73 -3.22
N ASP A 59 9.89 -28.64 -3.27
CA ASP A 59 9.90 -27.74 -4.42
C ASP A 59 10.31 -28.54 -5.68
N PRO A 60 9.49 -28.54 -6.76
CA PRO A 60 9.80 -29.28 -7.98
C PRO A 60 11.11 -28.86 -8.65
N PHE A 61 11.62 -27.64 -8.38
CA PHE A 61 12.85 -27.12 -8.98
C PHE A 61 14.09 -27.29 -8.09
N GLU A 62 13.99 -27.98 -6.96
CA GLU A 62 15.14 -28.31 -6.09
C GLU A 62 16.34 -28.95 -6.82
N PRO A 63 16.17 -29.90 -7.75
CA PRO A 63 17.31 -30.52 -8.43
C PRO A 63 18.08 -29.58 -9.36
N ASP A 64 17.41 -28.58 -9.94
CA ASP A 64 18.01 -27.64 -10.91
C ASP A 64 18.14 -26.22 -10.34
N VAL A 65 18.18 -26.06 -9.01
CA VAL A 65 18.34 -24.75 -8.34
C VAL A 65 19.54 -23.99 -8.91
N ALA A 66 20.71 -24.65 -8.92
CA ALA A 66 21.96 -24.03 -9.32
C ALA A 66 21.93 -23.55 -10.78
N LEU A 67 21.30 -24.33 -11.67
CA LEU A 67 21.13 -23.97 -13.07
C LEU A 67 20.23 -22.75 -13.24
N ILE A 68 19.12 -22.72 -12.50
CA ILE A 68 18.18 -21.59 -12.50
C ILE A 68 18.86 -20.32 -11.99
N GLU A 69 19.65 -20.40 -10.92
CA GLU A 69 20.40 -19.28 -10.38
C GLU A 69 21.46 -18.77 -11.37
N GLN A 70 22.18 -19.67 -12.04
CA GLN A 70 23.14 -19.29 -13.08
C GLN A 70 22.46 -18.51 -14.22
N TRP A 71 21.29 -18.95 -14.67
CA TRP A 71 20.52 -18.21 -15.69
C TRP A 71 20.01 -16.85 -15.19
N LEU A 72 19.61 -16.76 -13.92
CA LEU A 72 19.17 -15.51 -13.31
C LEU A 72 20.33 -14.53 -13.05
N GLN A 73 21.54 -15.03 -12.81
CA GLN A 73 22.75 -14.20 -12.72
C GLN A 73 23.11 -13.61 -14.09
N ALA A 74 22.99 -14.39 -15.16
CA ALA A 74 23.24 -13.91 -16.52
C ALA A 74 22.16 -12.94 -17.02
N GLU A 75 20.89 -13.25 -16.73
CA GLU A 75 19.72 -12.47 -17.17
C GLU A 75 18.73 -12.25 -16.01
N PRO A 76 18.94 -11.25 -15.13
CA PRO A 76 18.12 -11.06 -13.92
C PRO A 76 16.65 -10.72 -14.22
N LEU A 77 16.39 -10.12 -15.38
CA LEU A 77 15.07 -9.71 -15.82
C LEU A 77 14.36 -10.75 -16.70
N ILE A 78 14.90 -11.97 -16.84
CA ILE A 78 14.29 -13.03 -17.65
C ILE A 78 12.83 -13.28 -17.24
N ARG A 79 11.96 -13.43 -18.24
CA ARG A 79 10.54 -13.67 -18.03
C ARG A 79 10.34 -15.11 -17.55
N ALA A 80 9.47 -15.32 -16.56
CA ALA A 80 9.22 -16.66 -16.02
C ALA A 80 8.74 -17.66 -17.07
N LYS A 81 7.99 -17.22 -18.09
CA LYS A 81 7.56 -18.10 -19.19
C LYS A 81 8.76 -18.58 -20.01
N THR A 82 9.64 -17.67 -20.40
CA THR A 82 10.86 -17.98 -21.17
C THR A 82 11.80 -18.89 -20.37
N LEU A 83 11.96 -18.63 -19.07
CA LEU A 83 12.73 -19.51 -18.19
C LEU A 83 12.10 -20.90 -18.07
N MET A 84 10.77 -20.99 -18.04
CA MET A 84 10.05 -22.27 -18.04
C MET A 84 10.27 -23.05 -19.33
N GLU A 85 10.20 -22.39 -20.49
CA GLU A 85 10.46 -23.02 -21.80
C GLU A 85 11.89 -23.58 -21.84
N ARG A 86 12.88 -22.82 -21.34
CA ARG A 86 14.27 -23.30 -21.19
C ARG A 86 14.36 -24.52 -20.26
N LEU A 87 13.64 -24.53 -19.12
CA LEU A 87 13.60 -25.67 -18.20
C LEU A 87 12.95 -26.92 -18.83
N ILE A 88 11.84 -26.75 -19.54
CA ILE A 88 11.15 -27.85 -20.25
C ILE A 88 12.06 -28.42 -21.35
N ALA A 89 12.76 -27.57 -22.10
CA ALA A 89 13.71 -28.00 -23.11
C ALA A 89 14.92 -28.74 -22.49
N HIS A 90 15.38 -28.32 -21.31
CA HIS A 90 16.47 -28.97 -20.57
C HIS A 90 16.06 -30.34 -20.01
N ASN A 91 14.86 -30.45 -19.42
CA ASN A 91 14.39 -31.70 -18.84
C ASN A 91 12.86 -31.86 -18.99
N PRO A 92 12.39 -32.39 -20.14
CA PRO A 92 10.97 -32.51 -20.43
C PRO A 92 10.26 -33.59 -19.59
N GLU A 93 11.00 -34.54 -19.02
CA GLU A 93 10.42 -35.58 -18.15
C GLU A 93 10.06 -35.03 -16.77
N ARG A 94 10.77 -34.00 -16.31
CA ARG A 94 10.60 -33.41 -14.98
C ARG A 94 9.71 -32.17 -14.98
N TYR A 95 9.87 -31.32 -16.00
CA TYR A 95 9.18 -30.04 -16.08
C TYR A 95 8.05 -30.05 -17.08
N GLY A 96 7.08 -29.18 -16.82
CA GLY A 96 5.89 -29.05 -17.64
C GLY A 96 5.19 -27.75 -17.29
N GLU A 97 4.26 -27.33 -18.14
CA GLU A 97 3.56 -26.05 -18.00
C GLU A 97 2.80 -25.91 -16.67
N CYS A 98 2.43 -27.03 -16.04
CA CYS A 98 1.81 -27.04 -14.72
C CYS A 98 2.68 -26.39 -13.62
N HIS A 99 3.99 -26.36 -13.81
CA HIS A 99 4.95 -25.73 -12.89
C HIS A 99 5.06 -24.20 -13.07
N LEU A 100 4.42 -23.63 -14.10
CA LEU A 100 4.49 -22.20 -14.42
C LEU A 100 3.79 -21.33 -13.37
N ARG A 101 2.94 -21.90 -12.50
CA ARG A 101 2.39 -21.17 -11.35
C ARG A 101 3.39 -21.04 -10.20
N THR A 102 4.35 -21.97 -10.11
CA THR A 102 5.33 -22.04 -9.03
C THR A 102 6.58 -21.21 -9.35
N LEU A 103 7.03 -21.22 -10.61
CA LEU A 103 8.25 -20.53 -11.04
C LEU A 103 8.22 -19.00 -10.83
N PRO A 104 7.15 -18.25 -11.17
CA PRO A 104 7.07 -16.81 -10.91
C PRO A 104 7.14 -16.46 -9.42
N ARG A 105 6.57 -17.31 -8.56
CA ARG A 105 6.64 -17.12 -7.11
C ARG A 105 8.09 -17.24 -6.62
N ARG A 106 8.81 -18.23 -7.14
CA ARG A 106 10.23 -18.43 -6.85
C ARG A 106 11.09 -17.28 -7.35
N LEU A 107 10.87 -16.81 -8.58
CA LEU A 107 11.57 -15.65 -9.16
C LEU A 107 11.36 -14.37 -8.35
N ARG A 108 10.16 -14.13 -7.83
CA ARG A 108 9.92 -12.97 -6.94
C ARG A 108 10.75 -13.08 -5.66
N GLY A 109 10.82 -14.27 -5.06
CA GLY A 109 11.66 -14.52 -3.88
C GLY A 109 13.13 -14.24 -4.17
N TYR A 110 13.65 -14.80 -5.26
CA TYR A 110 15.03 -14.57 -5.70
C TYR A 110 15.32 -13.08 -5.91
N ARG A 111 14.48 -12.36 -6.66
CA ARG A 111 14.67 -10.93 -6.92
C ARG A 111 14.65 -10.08 -5.66
N LEU A 112 13.79 -10.42 -4.70
CA LEU A 112 13.77 -9.73 -3.41
C LEU A 112 15.06 -9.98 -2.61
N GLN A 113 15.60 -11.20 -2.65
CA GLN A 113 16.89 -11.50 -2.01
C GLN A 113 18.04 -10.75 -2.66
N GLU A 114 18.08 -10.66 -3.99
CA GLU A 114 19.11 -9.90 -4.69
C GLU A 114 19.01 -8.40 -4.40
N ILE A 115 17.80 -7.81 -4.41
CA ILE A 115 17.61 -6.41 -4.02
C ILE A 115 18.07 -6.17 -2.58
N GLN A 116 17.70 -7.06 -1.66
CA GLN A 116 18.11 -6.95 -0.25
C GLN A 116 19.64 -7.00 -0.11
N LYS A 117 20.29 -7.92 -0.82
CA LYS A 117 21.75 -8.05 -0.84
C LYS A 117 22.44 -6.83 -1.44
N GLU A 118 21.90 -6.27 -2.53
CA GLU A 118 22.39 -5.04 -3.14
C GLU A 118 22.24 -3.84 -2.20
N MET A 119 21.10 -3.72 -1.51
CA MET A 119 20.89 -2.69 -0.50
C MET A 119 21.85 -2.82 0.69
N GLU A 120 22.12 -4.03 1.16
CA GLU A 120 23.10 -4.31 2.21
C GLU A 120 24.51 -3.92 1.75
N GLN A 121 24.90 -4.26 0.52
CA GLN A 121 26.17 -3.84 -0.06
C GLN A 121 26.29 -2.33 -0.23
N ALA A 122 25.21 -1.65 -0.64
CA ALA A 122 25.15 -0.20 -0.76
C ALA A 122 25.23 0.51 0.60
N LEU A 123 24.77 -0.15 1.67
CA LEU A 123 24.90 0.35 3.04
C LEU A 123 26.31 0.15 3.62
N GLU A 124 27.01 -0.91 3.20
CA GLU A 124 28.39 -1.22 3.57
C GLU A 124 29.41 -0.36 2.78
N ALA A 125 29.08 0.04 1.55
CA ALA A 125 29.85 1.03 0.83
C ALA A 125 29.77 2.36 1.60
N PRO A 126 30.89 2.93 2.09
CA PRO A 126 30.83 4.26 2.68
C PRO A 126 30.37 5.18 1.55
N TYR A 127 29.20 5.79 1.73
CA TYR A 127 28.84 6.97 0.98
C TYR A 127 30.11 7.83 0.90
N PRO A 128 30.58 8.23 -0.30
CA PRO A 128 31.51 9.33 -0.36
C PRO A 128 30.77 10.45 0.36
N VAL A 129 31.21 10.76 1.58
CA VAL A 129 30.87 12.00 2.23
C VAL A 129 31.58 13.01 1.36
N GLU A 130 30.96 13.34 0.22
CA GLU A 130 31.32 14.49 -0.58
C GLU A 130 31.32 15.62 0.44
N ALA A 131 32.52 16.07 0.75
CA ALA A 131 32.77 17.10 1.72
C ALA A 131 32.02 18.32 1.22
N SER A 132 30.80 18.50 1.74
CA SER A 132 29.97 19.67 1.52
C SER A 132 30.67 20.84 2.19
N LYS A 133 31.63 21.44 1.47
CA LYS A 133 31.89 22.87 1.58
C LYS A 133 30.57 23.55 1.27
N GLY A 134 30.00 24.14 2.31
CA GLY A 134 28.60 24.52 2.35
C GLY A 134 28.20 25.50 1.27
N GLN A 135 26.96 25.35 0.80
CA GLN A 135 26.10 26.46 0.41
C GLN A 135 24.67 26.11 0.84
N ASP A 136 24.12 26.98 1.69
CA ASP A 136 22.72 26.99 2.11
C ASP A 136 21.80 27.26 0.90
N GLU A 137 21.32 26.22 0.24
CA GLU A 137 20.30 26.38 -0.81
C GLU A 137 19.09 25.52 -0.45
N LYS A 138 18.07 26.17 0.12
CA LYS A 138 16.76 25.54 0.38
C LYS A 138 16.21 24.98 -0.94
N PRO A 139 15.77 23.71 -1.00
CA PRO A 139 15.19 23.17 -2.22
C PRO A 139 13.84 23.82 -2.49
N VAL A 140 13.77 24.67 -3.51
CA VAL A 140 12.52 25.16 -4.10
C VAL A 140 11.88 23.99 -4.85
N LEU A 141 10.78 23.46 -4.33
CA LEU A 141 9.99 22.43 -5.01
C LEU A 141 9.34 23.02 -6.27
N PRO A 142 9.44 22.37 -7.45
CA PRO A 142 8.78 22.85 -8.65
C PRO A 142 7.26 22.78 -8.50
N GLY A 143 6.61 23.90 -8.86
CA GLY A 143 5.19 24.15 -8.67
C GLY A 143 4.29 23.08 -9.28
N ILE A 144 3.32 22.64 -8.48
CA ILE A 144 2.21 21.79 -8.90
C ILE A 144 1.27 22.67 -9.72
N ASN A 145 1.20 22.43 -11.03
CA ASN A 145 0.21 23.08 -11.90
C ASN A 145 -1.18 22.49 -11.58
N HIS A 146 -2.05 23.29 -10.98
CA HIS A 146 -3.48 23.03 -10.93
C HIS A 146 -4.11 23.56 -12.21
N ASN A 147 -4.41 22.67 -13.15
CA ASN A 147 -5.19 23.03 -14.33
C ASN A 147 -6.67 22.90 -13.98
N GLY A 148 -7.41 24.02 -14.05
CA GLY A 148 -8.87 24.08 -14.08
C GLY A 148 -9.39 24.12 -15.51
#